data_AF-A0A5B8NLN6-F1
#
_entry.id   AF-A0A5B8NLN6-F1
#
_cell.length_a   1.000
_cell.length_b   1.000
_cell.length_c   1.000
_cell.angle_alpha   90.00
_cell.angle_beta   90.00
_cell.angle_gamma   90.00
#
_symmetry.space_group_name_H-M   'P 1'
#
loop_
_entity.id
_entity.type
_entity.pdbx_description
1 polymer ?
#
loop_
_entity_poly.entity_id
_entity_poly.type
_entity_poly.pdbx_seq_one_letter_code
_entity_poly.pdbx_strand_id
1 'polypeptide(L)'
;MKIPSSWQNFLALLPGTLLTVLTITVAFLRFYDEQDFTILGEIREPRVWSNRLTVAALMVAVVNFGVEWNRRNRETNRLAQEEQRRSEEERRRENERIEQERRRSEEERRRIEEIARAENERAERRYREIQRDRAADRERNRAAEERERAARRARIQNRWYLLQIRYQLQPNQFNRRALNDFLAFLQEYGE
;
A
#
# COMPACT_ATOMS: atom_id res chain seq x y z
N MET A 1 -36.56 31.81 -20.37
CA MET A 1 -36.44 32.28 -21.77
C MET A 1 -34.97 32.28 -22.16
N LYS A 2 -34.56 31.45 -23.12
CA LYS A 2 -33.19 31.48 -23.69
C LYS A 2 -33.13 32.63 -24.68
N ILE A 3 -32.32 33.65 -24.40
CA ILE A 3 -32.06 34.73 -25.34
C ILE A 3 -31.19 34.14 -26.46
N PRO A 4 -31.53 34.33 -27.75
CA PRO A 4 -30.75 33.79 -28.86
C PRO A 4 -29.30 34.32 -28.83
N SER A 5 -28.33 33.44 -29.11
CA SER A 5 -26.88 33.72 -29.07
C SER A 5 -26.48 34.93 -29.93
N SER A 6 -27.19 35.17 -31.04
CA SER A 6 -27.00 36.33 -31.91
C SER A 6 -27.28 37.67 -31.20
N TRP A 7 -28.28 37.70 -30.32
CA TRP A 7 -28.64 38.90 -29.54
C TRP A 7 -27.65 39.18 -28.42
N GLN A 8 -27.05 38.14 -27.83
CA GLN A 8 -25.97 38.29 -26.84
C GLN A 8 -24.69 38.85 -27.47
N ASN A 9 -24.33 38.39 -28.68
CA ASN A 9 -23.20 38.96 -29.43
C ASN A 9 -23.43 40.43 -29.80
N PHE A 10 -24.65 40.79 -30.21
CA PHE A 10 -25.03 42.18 -30.51
C PHE A 10 -24.97 43.09 -29.27
N LEU A 11 -25.53 42.64 -28.14
CA LEU A 11 -25.46 43.36 -26.86
C LEU A 11 -24.04 43.45 -26.29
N ALA A 12 -23.17 42.49 -26.58
CA ALA A 12 -21.77 42.52 -26.16
C ALA A 12 -20.93 43.52 -26.98
N LEU A 13 -21.33 43.82 -28.22
CA LEU A 13 -20.67 44.79 -29.10
C LEU A 13 -21.15 46.23 -28.90
N LEU A 14 -22.34 46.39 -28.33
CA LEU A 14 -23.00 47.69 -28.11
C LEU A 14 -22.17 48.68 -27.27
N PRO A 15 -21.57 48.31 -26.12
CA PRO A 15 -20.88 49.28 -25.28
C PRO A 15 -19.59 49.83 -25.93
N GLY A 16 -18.83 48.97 -26.61
CA GLY A 16 -17.60 49.37 -27.33
C GLY A 16 -17.90 50.24 -28.55
N THR A 17 -18.89 49.87 -29.35
CA THR A 17 -19.29 50.64 -30.55
C THR A 17 -19.96 51.97 -30.19
N LEU A 18 -20.80 52.00 -29.15
CA LEU A 18 -21.43 53.23 -28.65
C LEU A 18 -20.37 54.20 -28.09
N LEU A 19 -19.36 53.68 -27.37
CA LEU A 19 -18.24 54.48 -26.90
C LEU A 19 -17.48 55.12 -28.06
N THR A 20 -17.17 54.35 -29.12
CA THR A 20 -16.49 54.89 -30.30
C THR A 20 -17.32 55.92 -31.05
N VAL A 21 -18.64 55.72 -31.16
CA VAL A 21 -19.53 56.70 -31.80
C VAL A 21 -19.57 57.98 -30.95
N LEU A 22 -19.74 57.86 -29.64
CA LEU A 22 -19.77 59.01 -28.73
C LEU A 22 -18.46 59.80 -28.74
N THR A 23 -17.30 59.14 -28.75
CA THR A 23 -16.00 59.84 -28.81
C THR A 23 -15.82 60.55 -30.14
N ILE A 24 -16.24 59.95 -31.26
CA ILE A 24 -16.22 60.59 -32.58
C ILE A 24 -17.18 61.79 -32.60
N THR A 25 -18.40 61.67 -32.06
CA THR A 25 -19.38 62.76 -31.99
C THR A 25 -18.90 63.91 -31.09
N VAL A 26 -18.26 63.60 -29.95
CA VAL A 26 -17.64 64.60 -29.07
C VAL A 26 -16.50 65.34 -29.78
N ALA A 27 -15.64 64.62 -30.51
CA ALA A 27 -14.56 65.21 -31.29
C ALA A 27 -15.11 66.11 -32.42
N PHE A 28 -16.16 65.66 -33.11
CA PHE A 28 -16.82 66.41 -34.18
C PHE A 28 -17.43 67.72 -33.65
N LEU A 29 -18.19 67.68 -32.55
CA LEU A 29 -18.79 68.87 -31.92
C LEU A 29 -17.77 69.82 -31.28
N ARG A 30 -16.55 69.33 -31.00
CA ARG A 30 -15.47 70.17 -30.48
C ARG A 30 -14.66 70.84 -31.59
N PHE A 31 -14.67 70.27 -32.79
CA PHE A 31 -13.89 70.76 -33.94
C PHE A 31 -14.69 71.69 -34.87
N TYR A 32 -16.02 71.52 -34.94
CA TYR A 32 -16.93 72.42 -35.68
C TYR A 32 -17.54 73.46 -34.73
N ASP A 33 -17.43 74.76 -35.07
CA ASP A 33 -17.95 75.88 -34.27
C ASP A 33 -19.25 76.46 -34.88
N GLU A 34 -19.94 77.37 -34.19
CA GLU A 34 -21.29 77.89 -34.54
C GLU A 34 -21.43 78.38 -36.01
N GLN A 35 -20.33 78.74 -36.67
CA GLN A 35 -20.33 79.25 -38.06
C GLN A 35 -20.55 78.17 -39.12
N ASP A 36 -20.21 76.91 -38.85
CA ASP A 36 -20.33 75.80 -39.81
C ASP A 36 -21.73 75.14 -39.82
N PHE A 37 -22.58 75.45 -38.83
CA PHE A 37 -23.94 74.90 -38.72
C PHE A 37 -25.02 75.77 -39.35
N THR A 38 -24.64 76.84 -40.04
CA THR A 38 -25.54 77.81 -40.70
C THR A 38 -26.46 77.16 -41.75
N ILE A 39 -26.11 76.01 -42.31
CA ILE A 39 -26.92 75.25 -43.29
C ILE A 39 -27.97 74.34 -42.62
N LEU A 40 -27.80 73.99 -41.34
CA LEU A 40 -28.58 72.91 -40.68
C LEU A 40 -29.54 73.38 -39.58
N GLY A 41 -29.65 74.67 -39.31
CA GLY A 41 -30.59 75.21 -38.32
C GLY A 41 -30.08 75.06 -36.88
N GLU A 42 -29.70 76.20 -36.31
CA GLU A 42 -29.55 76.55 -34.89
C GLU A 42 -29.32 75.40 -33.88
N ILE A 43 -28.13 74.76 -33.90
CA ILE A 43 -27.63 74.08 -32.71
C ILE A 43 -27.12 75.16 -31.74
N ARG A 44 -27.99 75.60 -30.81
CA ARG A 44 -27.59 76.52 -29.74
C ARG A 44 -26.60 75.86 -28.78
N GLU A 45 -25.49 76.54 -28.50
CA GLU A 45 -24.48 76.21 -27.48
C GLU A 45 -23.76 74.86 -27.68
N PRO A 46 -23.00 74.68 -28.79
CA PRO A 46 -22.29 73.45 -29.11
C PRO A 46 -21.33 72.98 -28.00
N ARG A 47 -20.77 73.91 -27.22
CA ARG A 47 -19.90 73.60 -26.07
C ARG A 47 -20.64 72.91 -24.92
N VAL A 48 -21.88 73.28 -24.64
CA VAL A 48 -22.70 72.66 -23.59
C VAL A 48 -23.09 71.23 -23.98
N TRP A 49 -23.42 71.04 -25.26
CA TRP A 49 -23.68 69.71 -25.83
C TRP A 49 -22.44 68.80 -25.81
N SER A 50 -21.26 69.33 -26.13
CA SER A 50 -19.99 68.58 -26.05
C SER A 50 -19.69 68.08 -24.62
N ASN A 51 -19.88 68.94 -23.60
CA ASN A 51 -19.69 68.54 -22.20
C ASN A 51 -20.67 67.43 -21.79
N ARG A 52 -21.94 67.52 -22.19
CA ARG A 52 -22.96 66.49 -21.91
C ARG A 52 -22.60 65.15 -22.56
N LEU A 53 -22.13 65.18 -23.81
CA LEU A 53 -21.71 63.97 -24.52
C LEU A 53 -20.42 63.38 -23.95
N THR A 54 -19.51 64.19 -23.41
CA THR A 54 -18.31 63.71 -22.73
C THR A 54 -18.66 62.95 -21.45
N VAL A 55 -19.61 63.46 -20.66
CA VAL A 55 -20.14 62.77 -19.48
C VAL A 55 -20.83 61.46 -19.88
N ALA A 56 -21.62 61.48 -20.96
CA ALA A 56 -22.26 60.27 -21.48
C ALA A 56 -21.22 59.23 -21.96
N ALA A 57 -20.16 59.65 -22.64
CA ALA A 57 -19.06 58.79 -23.08
C ALA A 57 -18.36 58.13 -21.89
N LEU A 58 -18.09 58.89 -20.82
CA LEU A 58 -17.53 58.37 -19.57
C LEU A 58 -18.44 57.33 -18.91
N MET A 59 -19.75 57.58 -18.84
CA MET A 59 -20.71 56.63 -18.27
C MET A 59 -20.75 55.33 -19.08
N VAL A 60 -20.74 55.43 -20.41
CA VAL A 60 -20.68 54.25 -21.30
C VAL A 60 -19.35 53.51 -21.15
N ALA A 61 -18.23 54.21 -20.93
CA ALA A 61 -16.92 53.60 -20.68
C ALA A 61 -16.94 52.75 -19.41
N VAL A 62 -17.51 53.27 -18.32
CA VAL A 62 -17.62 52.56 -17.05
C VAL A 62 -18.51 51.33 -17.19
N VAL A 63 -19.63 51.44 -17.91
CA VAL A 63 -20.53 50.30 -18.18
C VAL A 63 -19.83 49.25 -19.04
N ASN A 64 -19.12 49.65 -20.10
CA ASN A 64 -18.35 48.73 -20.95
C ASN A 64 -17.30 47.99 -20.14
N PHE A 65 -16.52 48.73 -19.34
CA PHE A 65 -15.50 48.15 -18.47
C PHE A 65 -16.10 47.16 -17.45
N GLY A 66 -17.24 47.48 -16.85
CA GLY A 66 -17.93 46.58 -15.92
C GLY A 66 -18.41 45.29 -16.57
N VAL A 67 -18.96 45.36 -17.79
CA VAL A 67 -19.41 44.18 -18.55
C VAL A 67 -18.22 43.30 -18.93
N GLU A 68 -17.15 43.91 -19.43
CA GLU A 68 -15.94 43.20 -19.83
C GLU A 68 -15.21 42.58 -18.64
N TRP A 69 -15.16 43.29 -17.50
CA TRP A 69 -14.66 42.77 -16.24
C TRP A 69 -15.46 41.56 -15.76
N ASN A 70 -16.79 41.64 -15.77
CA ASN A 70 -17.66 40.54 -15.35
C ASN A 70 -17.50 39.31 -16.28
N ARG A 71 -17.38 39.54 -17.59
CA ARG A 71 -17.10 38.47 -18.54
C ARG A 71 -15.75 37.80 -18.26
N ARG A 72 -14.70 38.61 -18.09
CA ARG A 72 -13.35 38.10 -17.81
C ARG A 72 -13.27 37.37 -16.49
N ASN A 73 -13.93 37.87 -15.45
CA ASN A 73 -14.00 37.21 -14.14
C ASN A 73 -14.69 35.85 -14.20
N ARG A 74 -15.73 35.70 -15.05
CA ARG A 74 -16.36 34.39 -15.28
C ARG A 74 -15.44 33.41 -15.99
N GLU A 75 -14.65 33.86 -16.96
CA GLU A 75 -13.66 33.03 -17.65
C GLU A 75 -12.54 32.59 -16.71
N THR A 76 -12.02 33.50 -15.87
CA THR A 76 -11.03 33.19 -14.83
C THR A 76 -11.56 32.19 -13.81
N ASN A 77 -12.80 32.35 -13.33
CA ASN A 77 -13.41 31.40 -12.40
C ASN A 77 -13.58 30.00 -12.99
N ARG A 78 -13.86 29.89 -14.30
CA ARG A 78 -13.95 28.59 -14.97
C ARG A 78 -12.59 27.90 -15.03
N LEU A 79 -11.54 28.62 -15.43
CA LEU A 79 -10.18 28.08 -15.48
C LEU A 79 -9.69 27.64 -14.10
N ALA A 80 -9.95 28.44 -13.07
CA ALA A 80 -9.61 28.10 -11.69
C ALA A 80 -10.34 26.83 -11.21
N GLN A 81 -11.62 26.67 -11.56
CA GLN A 81 -12.37 25.45 -11.26
C GLN A 81 -11.83 24.22 -12.01
N GLU A 82 -11.43 24.37 -13.27
CA GLU A 82 -10.83 23.27 -14.04
C GLU A 82 -9.46 22.85 -13.52
N GLU A 83 -8.62 23.81 -13.09
CA GLU A 83 -7.36 23.52 -12.41
C GLU A 83 -7.59 22.83 -11.06
N GLN A 84 -8.55 23.31 -10.26
CA GLN A 84 -8.92 22.67 -9.01
C GLN A 84 -9.39 21.23 -9.23
N ARG A 85 -10.25 20.98 -10.22
CA ARG A 85 -10.71 19.63 -10.55
C ARG A 85 -9.56 18.74 -11.01
N ARG A 86 -8.67 19.23 -11.86
CA ARG A 86 -7.48 18.47 -12.30
C ARG A 86 -6.57 18.12 -11.13
N SER A 87 -6.24 19.10 -10.28
CA SER A 87 -5.41 18.86 -9.10
C SER A 87 -6.06 17.90 -8.10
N GLU A 88 -7.38 17.96 -7.90
CA GLU A 88 -8.09 17.00 -7.04
C GLU A 88 -8.08 15.60 -7.63
N GLU A 89 -8.31 15.45 -8.94
CA GLU A 89 -8.23 14.17 -9.65
C GLU A 89 -6.82 13.58 -9.60
N GLU A 90 -5.78 14.39 -9.76
CA GLU A 90 -4.39 13.97 -9.62
C GLU A 90 -4.08 13.49 -8.20
N ARG A 91 -4.50 14.24 -7.18
CA ARG A 91 -4.34 13.85 -5.77
C ARG A 91 -5.10 12.57 -5.44
N ARG A 92 -6.31 12.39 -5.99
CA ARG A 92 -7.06 11.13 -5.83
C ARG A 92 -6.30 9.95 -6.45
N ARG A 93 -5.81 10.10 -7.68
CA ARG A 93 -5.02 9.05 -8.36
C ARG A 93 -3.74 8.72 -7.62
N GLU A 94 -3.06 9.72 -7.09
CA GLU A 94 -1.85 9.54 -6.27
C GLU A 94 -2.17 8.78 -4.97
N ASN A 95 -3.20 9.21 -4.24
CA ASN A 95 -3.64 8.52 -3.03
C ASN A 95 -4.05 7.07 -3.31
N GLU A 96 -4.76 6.80 -4.40
CA GLU A 96 -5.13 5.45 -4.82
C GLU A 96 -3.90 4.58 -5.11
N ARG A 97 -2.86 5.14 -5.75
CA ARG A 97 -1.60 4.42 -6.01
C ARG A 97 -0.88 4.07 -4.71
N ILE A 98 -0.77 5.04 -3.79
CA ILE A 98 -0.13 4.84 -2.48
C ILE A 98 -0.90 3.78 -1.68
N GLU A 99 -2.22 3.83 -1.68
CA GLU A 99 -3.08 2.85 -1.00
C GLU A 99 -2.92 1.44 -1.61
N GLN A 100 -2.88 1.33 -2.94
CA GLN A 100 -2.63 0.04 -3.61
C GLN A 100 -1.24 -0.53 -3.30
N GLU A 101 -0.22 0.32 -3.22
CA GLU A 101 1.13 -0.09 -2.89
C GLU A 101 1.22 -0.56 -1.44
N ARG A 102 0.57 0.15 -0.51
CA ARG A 102 0.44 -0.27 0.89
C ARG A 102 -0.23 -1.63 1.01
N ARG A 103 -1.36 -1.84 0.32
CA ARG A 103 -2.06 -3.14 0.33
C ARG A 103 -1.18 -4.27 -0.18
N ARG A 104 -0.46 -4.05 -1.29
CA ARG A 104 0.48 -5.04 -1.83
C ARG A 104 1.60 -5.36 -0.83
N SER A 105 2.18 -4.33 -0.20
CA SER A 105 3.24 -4.52 0.80
C SER A 105 2.72 -5.26 2.05
N GLU A 106 1.51 -4.96 2.51
CA GLU A 106 0.89 -5.68 3.63
C GLU A 106 0.58 -7.14 3.29
N GLU A 107 0.04 -7.41 2.09
CA GLU A 107 -0.20 -8.78 1.62
C GLU A 107 1.10 -9.58 1.53
N GLU A 108 2.17 -8.98 1.02
CA GLU A 108 3.48 -9.61 0.94
C GLU A 108 4.05 -9.92 2.33
N ARG A 109 3.95 -8.98 3.28
CA ARG A 109 4.34 -9.21 4.68
C ARG A 109 3.56 -10.35 5.31
N ARG A 110 2.23 -10.40 5.10
CA ARG A 110 1.39 -11.49 5.60
C ARG A 110 1.81 -12.85 5.04
N ARG A 111 2.12 -12.92 3.74
CA ARG A 111 2.62 -14.16 3.12
C ARG A 111 3.95 -14.60 3.70
N ILE A 112 4.88 -13.66 3.89
CA ILE A 112 6.19 -13.95 4.50
C ILE A 112 6.02 -14.47 5.93
N GLU A 113 5.18 -13.81 6.74
CA GLU A 113 4.88 -14.27 8.10
C GLU A 113 4.23 -15.65 8.12
N GLU A 114 3.28 -15.92 7.22
CA GLU A 114 2.63 -17.23 7.12
C GLU A 114 3.63 -18.33 6.75
N ILE A 115 4.51 -18.07 5.79
CA ILE A 115 5.60 -18.99 5.42
C ILE A 115 6.52 -19.25 6.62
N ALA A 116 6.93 -18.20 7.33
CA ALA A 116 7.79 -18.33 8.51
C ALA A 116 7.12 -19.13 9.63
N ARG A 117 5.81 -18.92 9.87
CA ARG A 117 5.03 -19.70 10.85
C ARG A 117 4.96 -21.17 10.44
N ALA A 118 4.64 -21.45 9.18
CA ALA A 118 4.57 -22.81 8.66
C ALA A 118 5.93 -23.53 8.71
N GLU A 119 7.03 -22.82 8.47
CA GLU A 119 8.39 -23.36 8.60
C GLU A 119 8.74 -23.68 10.05
N ASN A 120 8.44 -22.75 10.98
CA ASN A 120 8.64 -22.99 12.41
C ASN A 120 7.83 -24.18 12.93
N GLU A 121 6.57 -24.32 12.53
CA GLU A 121 5.77 -25.50 12.89
C GLU A 121 6.37 -26.81 12.36
N ARG A 122 6.90 -26.80 11.12
CA ARG A 122 7.58 -27.97 10.55
C ARG A 122 8.86 -28.29 11.32
N ALA A 123 9.64 -27.28 11.68
CA ALA A 123 10.85 -27.44 12.47
C ALA A 123 10.55 -28.02 13.86
N GLU A 124 9.50 -27.53 14.53
CA GLU A 124 9.06 -28.08 15.81
C GLU A 124 8.61 -29.54 15.71
N ARG A 125 7.84 -29.89 14.66
CA ARG A 125 7.41 -31.28 14.44
C ARG A 125 8.61 -32.21 14.26
N ARG A 126 9.58 -31.81 13.44
CA ARG A 126 10.84 -32.57 13.26
C ARG A 126 11.60 -32.70 14.58
N TYR A 127 11.68 -31.64 15.36
CA TYR A 127 12.35 -31.69 16.66
C TYR A 127 11.68 -32.68 17.61
N ARG A 128 10.34 -32.67 17.68
CA ARG A 128 9.57 -33.63 18.50
C ARG A 128 9.75 -35.07 18.04
N GLU A 129 9.78 -35.30 16.73
CA GLU A 129 10.04 -36.61 16.12
C GLU A 129 11.43 -37.13 16.49
N ILE A 130 12.47 -36.32 16.30
CA ILE A 130 13.85 -36.67 16.68
C ILE A 130 13.94 -37.00 18.18
N GLN A 131 13.25 -36.25 19.05
CA GLN A 131 13.24 -36.54 20.48
C GLN A 131 12.55 -37.87 20.81
N ARG A 132 11.46 -38.19 20.12
CA ARG A 132 10.76 -39.48 20.27
C ARG A 132 11.63 -40.64 19.80
N ASP A 133 12.27 -40.51 18.64
CA ASP A 133 13.15 -41.54 18.10
C ASP A 133 14.33 -41.79 19.04
N ARG A 134 14.97 -40.72 19.53
CA ARG A 134 16.04 -40.85 20.53
C ARG A 134 15.58 -41.51 21.82
N ALA A 135 14.35 -41.24 22.28
CA ALA A 135 13.81 -41.90 23.47
C ALA A 135 13.56 -43.39 23.21
N ALA A 136 12.97 -43.73 22.06
CA ALA A 136 12.72 -45.10 21.64
C ALA A 136 14.03 -45.90 21.48
N ASP A 137 15.06 -45.31 20.88
CA ASP A 137 16.37 -45.94 20.72
C ASP A 137 17.03 -46.22 22.08
N ARG A 138 16.94 -45.29 23.03
CA ARG A 138 17.44 -45.51 24.39
C ARG A 138 16.72 -46.67 25.07
N GLU A 139 15.40 -46.77 24.92
CA GLU A 139 14.62 -47.86 25.49
C GLU A 139 14.98 -49.20 24.85
N ARG A 140 15.11 -49.25 23.52
CA ARG A 140 15.58 -50.45 22.80
C ARG A 140 16.96 -50.88 23.26
N ASN A 141 17.90 -49.96 23.42
CA ASN A 141 19.25 -50.25 23.88
C ASN A 141 19.24 -50.83 25.30
N ARG A 142 18.48 -50.22 26.23
CA ARG A 142 18.33 -50.76 27.59
C ARG A 142 17.75 -52.17 27.58
N ALA A 143 16.69 -52.40 26.80
CA ALA A 143 16.08 -53.72 26.68
C ALA A 143 17.05 -54.74 26.06
N ALA A 144 17.89 -54.33 25.11
CA ALA A 144 18.93 -55.19 24.53
C ALA A 144 20.00 -55.54 25.56
N GLU A 145 20.51 -54.56 26.32
CA GLU A 145 21.47 -54.80 27.41
C GLU A 145 20.91 -55.74 28.47
N GLU A 146 19.65 -55.57 28.88
CA GLU A 146 18.99 -56.45 29.85
C GLU A 146 18.86 -57.88 29.32
N ARG A 147 18.51 -58.04 28.04
CA ARG A 147 18.46 -59.36 27.38
C ARG A 147 19.84 -60.01 27.34
N GLU A 148 20.89 -59.26 27.03
CA GLU A 148 22.25 -59.78 27.04
C GLU A 148 22.70 -60.21 28.44
N ARG A 149 22.43 -59.39 29.46
CA ARG A 149 22.71 -59.74 30.86
C ARG A 149 21.94 -60.97 31.31
N ALA A 150 20.65 -61.07 30.96
CA ALA A 150 19.83 -62.24 31.24
C ALA A 150 20.35 -63.50 30.53
N ALA A 151 20.68 -63.39 29.24
CA ALA A 151 21.25 -64.49 28.46
C ALA A 151 22.61 -64.94 29.01
N ARG A 152 23.49 -64.00 29.42
CA ARG A 152 24.77 -64.30 30.06
C ARG A 152 24.56 -65.07 31.37
N ARG A 153 23.65 -64.60 32.24
CA ARG A 153 23.29 -65.30 33.48
C ARG A 153 22.74 -66.70 33.23
N ALA A 154 21.83 -66.85 32.27
CA ALA A 154 21.26 -68.15 31.90
C ALA A 154 22.32 -69.12 31.37
N ARG A 155 23.29 -68.64 30.56
CA ARG A 155 24.41 -69.47 30.07
C ARG A 155 25.28 -69.97 31.23
N ILE A 156 25.59 -69.10 32.19
CA ILE A 156 26.38 -69.46 33.39
C ILE A 156 25.63 -70.51 34.22
N GLN A 157 24.34 -70.27 34.49
CA GLN A 157 23.50 -71.21 35.25
C GLN A 157 23.39 -72.58 34.55
N ASN A 158 23.10 -72.59 33.25
CA ASN A 158 23.02 -73.83 32.47
C ASN A 158 24.34 -74.60 32.49
N ARG A 159 25.49 -73.90 32.40
CA ARG A 159 26.81 -74.53 32.48
C ARG A 159 27.06 -75.14 33.86
N TRP A 160 26.69 -74.42 34.92
CA TRP A 160 26.78 -74.92 36.29
C TRP A 160 25.93 -76.17 36.51
N TYR A 161 24.64 -76.14 36.13
CA TYR A 161 23.73 -77.29 36.24
C TYR A 161 24.27 -78.52 35.50
N LEU A 162 24.79 -78.35 34.27
CA LEU A 162 25.37 -79.45 33.51
C LEU A 162 26.59 -80.07 34.21
N LEU A 163 27.49 -79.25 34.75
CA LEU A 163 28.67 -79.74 35.47
C LEU A 163 28.28 -80.46 36.77
N GLN A 164 27.30 -79.93 37.50
CA GLN A 164 26.79 -80.57 38.71
C GLN A 164 26.12 -81.91 38.42
N ILE A 165 25.24 -81.98 37.40
CA ILE A 165 24.58 -83.22 36.97
C ILE A 165 25.62 -84.26 36.55
N ARG A 166 26.63 -83.86 35.76
CA ARG A 166 27.72 -84.77 35.35
C ARG A 166 28.50 -85.31 36.55
N TYR A 167 28.80 -84.48 37.54
CA TYR A 167 29.47 -84.92 38.76
C TYR A 167 28.61 -85.89 39.58
N GLN A 168 27.31 -85.62 39.71
CA GLN A 168 26.37 -86.50 40.44
C GLN A 168 26.17 -87.86 39.75
N LEU A 169 26.11 -87.88 38.42
CA LEU A 169 26.00 -89.12 37.64
C LEU A 169 27.32 -89.93 37.65
N GLN A 170 28.46 -89.24 37.65
CA GLN A 170 29.78 -89.86 37.59
C GLN A 170 30.78 -89.12 38.50
N PRO A 171 30.87 -89.50 39.80
CA PRO A 171 31.78 -88.87 40.74
C PRO A 171 33.23 -89.36 40.50
N ASN A 172 33.92 -88.73 39.55
CA ASN A 172 35.33 -88.99 39.25
C ASN A 172 36.19 -87.72 39.45
N GLN A 173 37.51 -87.89 39.53
CA GLN A 173 38.44 -86.77 39.73
C GLN A 173 38.40 -85.73 38.60
N PHE A 174 38.12 -86.16 37.37
CA PHE A 174 38.04 -85.26 36.22
C PHE A 174 36.85 -84.27 36.34
N ASN A 175 35.65 -84.78 36.64
CA ASN A 175 34.45 -83.98 36.84
C ASN A 175 34.58 -83.06 38.07
N ARG A 176 35.28 -83.51 39.12
CA ARG A 176 35.58 -82.69 40.32
C ARG A 176 36.50 -81.52 39.99
N ARG A 177 37.56 -81.73 39.20
CA ARG A 177 38.45 -80.64 38.76
C ARG A 177 37.72 -79.64 37.88
N ALA A 178 36.97 -80.12 36.87
CA ALA A 178 36.20 -79.26 35.98
C ALA A 178 35.16 -78.38 36.72
N LEU A 179 34.56 -78.88 37.79
CA LEU A 179 33.65 -78.09 38.64
C LEU A 179 34.41 -77.04 39.45
N ASN A 180 35.55 -77.41 40.06
CA ASN A 180 36.38 -76.48 40.83
C ASN A 180 36.98 -75.37 39.96
N ASP A 181 37.45 -75.70 38.75
CA ASP A 181 37.99 -74.73 37.79
C ASP A 181 36.92 -73.71 37.37
N PHE A 182 35.67 -74.16 37.18
CA PHE A 182 34.56 -73.28 36.87
C PHE A 182 34.15 -72.38 38.06
N LEU A 183 34.22 -72.88 39.29
CA LEU A 183 33.98 -72.07 40.49
C LEU A 183 35.07 -71.01 40.68
N ALA A 184 36.34 -71.37 40.46
CA ALA A 184 37.46 -70.42 40.48
C ALA A 184 37.28 -69.33 39.41
N PHE A 185 36.86 -69.70 38.19
CA PHE A 185 36.54 -68.75 37.14
C PHE A 185 35.43 -67.76 37.52
N LEU A 186 34.37 -68.23 38.19
CA LEU A 186 33.30 -67.35 38.67
C LEU A 186 33.73 -66.45 39.82
N GLN A 187 34.71 -66.86 40.63
CA GLN A 187 35.26 -66.02 41.70
C GLN A 187 36.17 -64.91 41.16
N GLU A 188 36.89 -65.16 40.07
CA GLU A 188 37.80 -64.21 39.44
C GLU A 188 37.08 -63.23 38.48
N TYR A 189 36.02 -63.67 37.80
CA TYR A 189 35.31 -62.90 36.75
C TYR A 189 33.81 -62.70 37.03
N GLY A 190 33.40 -62.82 38.30
CA GLY A 190 31.99 -62.81 38.73
C GLY A 190 31.30 -61.46 38.84
N GLU A 191 32.03 -60.34 38.67
CA GLU A 191 31.46 -58.98 38.55
C GLU A 191 31.28 -58.55 37.09
#